data_AF-A0A4S8L1G2-F1
#
_entry.id   AF-A0A4S8L1G2-F1
#
_cell.length_a   1.000
_cell.length_b   1.000
_cell.length_c   1.000
_cell.angle_alpha   90.00
_cell.angle_beta   90.00
_cell.angle_gamma   90.00
#
_symmetry.space_group_name_H-M   'P 1'
#
loop_
_entity.id
_entity.type
_entity.pdbx_description
1 polymer ?
#
loop_
_entity_poly.entity_id
_entity_poly.type
_entity_poly.pdbx_seq_one_letter_code
_entity_poly.pdbx_strand_id
1 'polypeptide(L)'
;MWTSSAKLAASSSLLLSSLPTIFSASTSPKAEGLGWHFVQNGTTGIVALEAIVVSPTLIVIFDRVLGDPLQIDGHQAWGALWNTEMNNVTAINVVTDSFCASGGFLSNGTMVSVGGQPVELPAGESVPPDLDGTTGLRIFEPCDEPTGFGCTLFEDPATHHLDEPRWYPSSLRIFDGSLMIVGGSHSSTHFFNNFTAAAKSIEFFPRRTEVFPGPLKFLVRTLPANLFPRVFALPDGKVFMVANNQSIIYDIETNTETILPDLPNGVRATNPYDGTATLLPLSPPDFIPEVLVCGGSNTTDQLLDASTLSSQDPASDQCSRITLTPEGITKGWEVETMPEGRMMPEMVMLPNGQVMIINGARTGYSSVDAVKDPVGNSNADHAVKTPVLYNRDAPLGSRFDRTGLPTTDIARLYHSSVSLTPNGNIFIAGSNPNGGVVTGEKFSSEFRVEYLNPPFMTVPRPGVSNIPTQFGFNEKFIVNVDIPEGLNTSDVKVALMDLGFSSHAFHSSSRLVFMDAQLSNDQTSLEITSPPNNRVFPPGPAYVFVTIDDVTSTGTKVMVGTGAMPPVPDQGIPLA
;
A
#
# COMPACT_ATOMS: atom_id res chain seq x y z
N MET A 1 -48.76 84.49 5.34
CA MET A 1 -47.66 84.77 6.29
C MET A 1 -46.35 84.69 5.51
N TRP A 2 -45.46 85.65 5.79
CA TRP A 2 -44.21 86.02 5.11
C TRP A 2 -43.20 84.84 5.06
N THR A 3 -42.24 84.66 4.14
CA THR A 3 -41.57 85.50 3.12
C THR A 3 -40.83 84.62 2.10
N SER A 4 -40.83 85.08 0.84
CA SER A 4 -39.91 84.92 -0.31
C SER A 4 -38.75 83.89 -0.31
N SER A 5 -38.61 83.17 -1.43
CA SER A 5 -37.31 82.94 -2.10
C SER A 5 -37.51 82.67 -3.59
N ALA A 6 -36.80 83.44 -4.42
CA ALA A 6 -36.98 83.54 -5.86
C ALA A 6 -35.89 82.82 -6.66
N LYS A 7 -36.30 82.44 -7.89
CA LYS A 7 -35.59 81.85 -9.03
C LYS A 7 -34.29 82.58 -9.45
N LEU A 8 -33.32 81.88 -10.06
CA LEU A 8 -33.09 81.75 -11.52
C LEU A 8 -31.70 81.13 -11.85
N ALA A 9 -31.59 80.59 -13.05
CA ALA A 9 -30.53 79.72 -13.59
C ALA A 9 -29.22 80.42 -13.99
N ALA A 10 -28.11 79.66 -14.05
CA ALA A 10 -26.98 79.90 -14.93
C ALA A 10 -26.16 78.61 -15.18
N SER A 11 -25.70 78.46 -16.42
CA SER A 11 -24.89 77.39 -17.01
C SER A 11 -23.41 77.43 -16.58
N SER A 12 -22.76 76.27 -16.48
CA SER A 12 -21.29 76.17 -16.34
C SER A 12 -20.71 75.01 -17.15
N SER A 13 -19.74 75.34 -18.01
CA SER A 13 -18.84 74.44 -18.73
C SER A 13 -17.74 73.92 -17.78
N LEU A 14 -17.32 72.66 -17.90
CA LEU A 14 -16.20 72.10 -17.14
C LEU A 14 -15.19 71.40 -18.06
N LEU A 15 -13.92 71.76 -17.85
CA LEU A 15 -12.74 71.29 -18.55
C LEU A 15 -12.38 69.84 -18.18
N LEU A 16 -11.93 69.05 -19.17
CA LEU A 16 -11.31 67.73 -18.97
C LEU A 16 -9.84 67.87 -18.56
N SER A 17 -9.45 67.16 -17.49
CA SER A 17 -8.05 66.87 -17.14
C SER A 17 -7.81 65.36 -17.23
N SER A 18 -6.84 64.95 -18.06
CA SER A 18 -6.39 63.57 -18.23
C SER A 18 -5.46 63.12 -17.10
N LEU A 19 -5.80 62.02 -16.43
CA LEU A 19 -4.95 61.31 -15.47
C LEU A 19 -4.35 60.04 -16.13
N PRO A 20 -3.09 59.68 -15.86
CA PRO A 20 -2.49 58.47 -16.40
C PRO A 20 -2.94 57.23 -15.61
N THR A 21 -3.40 56.21 -16.31
CA THR A 21 -3.68 54.88 -15.78
C THR A 21 -2.37 54.15 -15.45
N ILE A 22 -2.13 53.91 -14.16
CA ILE A 22 -1.11 53.00 -13.67
C ILE A 22 -1.69 51.58 -13.77
N PHE A 23 -1.11 50.73 -14.62
CA PHE A 23 -1.36 49.30 -14.59
C PHE A 23 -0.64 48.71 -13.37
N SER A 24 -1.39 48.43 -12.30
CA SER A 24 -0.93 47.54 -11.25
C SER A 24 -1.09 46.11 -11.76
N ALA A 25 0.04 45.44 -12.06
CA ALA A 25 0.06 44.00 -12.20
C ALA A 25 -0.35 43.39 -10.85
N SER A 26 -1.56 42.84 -10.76
CA SER A 26 -1.97 42.02 -9.63
C SER A 26 -1.28 40.68 -9.76
N THR A 27 -0.15 40.49 -9.07
CA THR A 27 0.32 39.14 -8.76
C THR A 27 -0.73 38.54 -7.82
N SER A 28 -1.58 37.65 -8.33
CA SER A 28 -2.39 36.80 -7.48
C SER A 28 -1.45 36.10 -6.49
N PRO A 29 -1.66 36.20 -5.16
CA PRO A 29 -0.84 35.47 -4.23
C PRO A 29 -0.96 33.97 -4.57
N LYS A 30 0.19 33.29 -4.72
CA LYS A 30 0.25 31.83 -4.79
C LYS A 30 -0.58 31.32 -3.60
N ALA A 31 -1.61 30.51 -3.86
CA ALA A 31 -2.39 29.94 -2.77
C ALA A 31 -1.42 29.16 -1.86
N GLU A 32 -1.23 29.63 -0.62
CA GLU A 32 -0.45 28.89 0.36
C GLU A 32 -1.24 27.62 0.71
N GLY A 33 -0.74 26.47 0.26
CA GLY A 33 -1.37 25.18 0.55
C GLY A 33 -1.41 24.89 2.05
N LEU A 34 -2.32 24.03 2.49
CA LEU A 34 -2.51 23.69 3.91
C LEU A 34 -1.36 22.88 4.51
N GLY A 35 -0.35 22.51 3.72
CA GLY A 35 0.65 21.51 4.10
C GLY A 35 0.04 20.11 4.21
N TRP A 36 0.77 19.21 4.87
CA TRP A 36 0.26 17.88 5.18
C TRP A 36 -0.84 17.98 6.24
N HIS A 37 -1.99 17.35 5.99
CA HIS A 37 -3.12 17.41 6.93
C HIS A 37 -3.97 16.14 6.86
N PHE A 38 -4.57 15.77 8.00
CA PHE A 38 -5.54 14.69 8.08
C PHE A 38 -6.95 15.20 7.77
N VAL A 39 -7.74 14.37 7.10
CA VAL A 39 -9.19 14.54 6.93
C VAL A 39 -9.86 13.24 7.32
N GLN A 40 -10.71 13.27 8.34
CA GLN A 40 -11.53 12.11 8.71
C GLN A 40 -12.84 12.16 7.93
N ASN A 41 -13.18 11.12 7.17
CA ASN A 41 -14.38 11.12 6.35
C ASN A 41 -15.06 9.74 6.30
N GLY A 42 -16.23 9.64 6.92
CA GLY A 42 -17.06 8.44 6.94
C GLY A 42 -16.51 7.26 7.74
N THR A 43 -17.23 6.15 7.66
CA THR A 43 -16.94 4.89 8.35
C THR A 43 -17.20 3.72 7.42
N THR A 44 -16.36 2.71 7.47
CA THR A 44 -16.48 1.48 6.67
C THR A 44 -17.54 0.52 7.22
N GLY A 45 -17.86 0.59 8.50
CA GLY A 45 -18.82 -0.33 9.14
C GLY A 45 -18.34 -1.78 9.27
N ILE A 46 -17.17 -2.10 8.70
CA ILE A 46 -16.32 -3.26 8.99
C ILE A 46 -14.91 -2.73 9.29
N VAL A 47 -14.10 -3.43 10.05
CA VAL A 47 -12.68 -3.09 10.21
C VAL A 47 -11.99 -3.30 8.87
N ALA A 48 -11.35 -2.25 8.35
CA ALA A 48 -10.58 -2.37 7.13
C ALA A 48 -9.22 -3.00 7.42
N LEU A 49 -9.23 -4.31 7.61
CA LEU A 49 -8.06 -5.10 7.96
C LEU A 49 -7.18 -5.35 6.74
N GLU A 50 -7.84 -5.61 5.61
CA GLU A 50 -7.22 -5.81 4.30
C GLU A 50 -7.82 -4.81 3.32
N ALA A 51 -6.98 -4.18 2.50
CA ALA A 51 -7.44 -3.19 1.52
C ALA A 51 -6.64 -3.22 0.22
N ILE A 52 -7.35 -3.05 -0.91
CA ILE A 52 -6.75 -2.91 -2.23
C ILE A 52 -7.57 -1.98 -3.14
N VAL A 53 -6.89 -1.05 -3.81
CA VAL A 53 -7.52 -0.12 -4.77
C VAL A 53 -7.76 -0.86 -6.10
N VAL A 54 -9.02 -1.09 -6.47
CA VAL A 54 -9.40 -1.87 -7.67
C VAL A 54 -9.85 -1.02 -8.86
N SER A 55 -10.27 0.22 -8.59
CA SER A 55 -10.69 1.17 -9.62
C SER A 55 -10.32 2.60 -9.20
N PRO A 56 -10.48 3.61 -10.09
CA PRO A 56 -10.22 4.99 -9.74
C PRO A 56 -10.97 5.49 -8.49
N THR A 57 -12.11 4.88 -8.19
CA THR A 57 -13.01 5.31 -7.10
C THR A 57 -13.23 4.24 -6.03
N LEU A 58 -12.81 2.99 -6.23
CA LEU A 58 -13.17 1.88 -5.34
C LEU A 58 -11.95 1.22 -4.70
N ILE A 59 -12.07 0.98 -3.40
CA ILE A 59 -11.21 0.11 -2.59
C ILE A 59 -12.04 -1.09 -2.17
N VAL A 60 -11.55 -2.30 -2.43
CA VAL A 60 -12.10 -3.52 -1.81
C VAL A 60 -11.49 -3.65 -0.42
N ILE A 61 -12.34 -3.89 0.56
CA ILE A 61 -11.97 -4.04 1.96
C ILE A 61 -12.46 -5.42 2.43
N PHE A 62 -11.59 -6.14 3.13
CA PHE A 62 -11.95 -7.38 3.82
C PHE A 62 -11.72 -7.24 5.32
N ASP A 63 -12.51 -7.99 6.07
CA ASP A 63 -12.46 -8.09 7.52
C ASP A 63 -12.58 -9.56 7.96
N ARG A 64 -12.57 -9.74 9.27
CA ARG A 64 -12.81 -10.95 10.03
C ARG A 64 -14.30 -11.11 10.36
N VAL A 65 -14.77 -12.33 10.57
CA VAL A 65 -16.18 -12.62 10.88
C VAL A 65 -16.47 -12.38 12.37
N LEU A 66 -16.55 -11.11 12.81
CA LEU A 66 -16.48 -10.76 14.24
C LEU A 66 -17.60 -9.93 14.85
N GLY A 67 -18.69 -9.64 14.16
CA GLY A 67 -19.77 -8.86 14.78
C GLY A 67 -20.05 -7.50 14.16
N ASP A 68 -19.41 -7.15 13.04
CA ASP A 68 -19.30 -5.76 12.62
C ASP A 68 -20.63 -5.09 12.24
N PRO A 69 -20.75 -3.76 12.39
CA PRO A 69 -22.03 -3.06 12.19
C PRO A 69 -22.63 -3.17 10.78
N LEU A 70 -21.80 -3.28 9.73
CA LEU A 70 -22.27 -3.33 8.35
C LEU A 70 -23.02 -4.64 8.11
N GLN A 71 -24.18 -4.55 7.45
CA GLN A 71 -25.03 -5.71 7.17
C GLN A 71 -25.20 -5.92 5.67
N ILE A 72 -25.33 -7.18 5.27
CA ILE A 72 -25.72 -7.62 3.93
C ILE A 72 -26.66 -8.82 4.06
N ASP A 73 -27.77 -8.81 3.31
CA ASP A 73 -28.73 -9.93 3.25
C ASP A 73 -29.18 -10.52 4.60
N GLY A 74 -29.22 -9.69 5.66
CA GLY A 74 -29.66 -10.07 7.00
C GLY A 74 -28.55 -10.62 7.92
N HIS A 75 -27.28 -10.50 7.53
CA HIS A 75 -26.12 -10.86 8.34
C HIS A 75 -25.01 -9.82 8.28
N GLN A 76 -24.01 -9.97 9.14
CA GLN A 76 -22.84 -9.11 9.19
C GLN A 76 -22.00 -9.30 7.94
N ALA A 77 -21.60 -8.18 7.34
CA ALA A 77 -20.64 -8.19 6.25
C ALA A 77 -19.22 -8.29 6.81
N TRP A 78 -18.36 -9.05 6.15
CA TRP A 78 -16.91 -9.02 6.34
C TRP A 78 -16.16 -8.70 5.04
N GLY A 79 -16.89 -8.16 4.06
CA GLY A 79 -16.35 -7.57 2.86
C GLY A 79 -17.14 -6.33 2.46
N ALA A 80 -16.43 -5.34 1.93
CA ALA A 80 -17.05 -4.11 1.46
C ALA A 80 -16.29 -3.45 0.30
N LEU A 81 -17.00 -2.59 -0.42
CA LEU A 81 -16.45 -1.59 -1.32
C LEU A 81 -16.51 -0.23 -0.63
N TRP A 82 -15.35 0.42 -0.51
CA TRP A 82 -15.26 1.81 -0.09
C TRP A 82 -15.08 2.72 -1.30
N ASN A 83 -15.94 3.71 -1.43
CA ASN A 83 -15.85 4.71 -2.48
C ASN A 83 -15.02 5.91 -2.01
N THR A 84 -13.90 6.18 -2.68
CA THR A 84 -12.95 7.24 -2.29
C THR A 84 -13.42 8.66 -2.64
N GLU A 85 -14.40 8.81 -3.53
CA GLU A 85 -14.96 10.11 -3.89
C GLU A 85 -16.19 10.44 -3.04
N MET A 86 -17.11 9.49 -2.92
CA MET A 86 -18.35 9.64 -2.15
C MET A 86 -18.15 9.43 -0.64
N ASN A 87 -17.05 8.81 -0.24
CA ASN A 87 -16.74 8.46 1.16
C ASN A 87 -17.86 7.64 1.82
N ASN A 88 -18.36 6.65 1.09
CA ASN A 88 -19.40 5.73 1.54
C ASN A 88 -18.99 4.28 1.29
N VAL A 89 -19.67 3.38 1.99
CA VAL A 89 -19.41 1.96 1.95
C VAL A 89 -20.60 1.20 1.37
N THR A 90 -20.32 0.17 0.59
CA THR A 90 -21.30 -0.82 0.11
C THR A 90 -20.81 -2.20 0.50
N ALA A 91 -21.64 -2.97 1.21
CA ALA A 91 -21.28 -4.34 1.56
C ALA A 91 -21.19 -5.23 0.31
N ILE A 92 -20.26 -6.18 0.32
CA ILE A 92 -20.19 -7.25 -0.68
C ILE A 92 -20.24 -8.60 0.02
N ASN A 93 -20.84 -9.58 -0.64
CA ASN A 93 -20.92 -10.92 -0.07
C ASN A 93 -19.56 -11.60 -0.18
N VAL A 94 -19.10 -12.14 0.94
CA VAL A 94 -17.88 -12.95 1.05
C VAL A 94 -18.29 -14.27 1.68
N VAL A 95 -17.78 -15.38 1.17
CA VAL A 95 -18.21 -16.74 1.53
C VAL A 95 -17.26 -17.36 2.55
N THR A 96 -15.96 -17.26 2.31
CA THR A 96 -14.92 -17.81 3.18
C THR A 96 -14.28 -16.73 4.04
N ASP A 97 -13.82 -17.04 5.26
CA ASP A 97 -13.23 -16.04 6.18
C ASP A 97 -11.89 -15.50 5.67
N SER A 98 -11.90 -14.23 5.25
CA SER A 98 -10.76 -13.52 4.65
C SER A 98 -9.70 -13.12 5.65
N PHE A 99 -9.97 -13.15 6.95
CA PHE A 99 -8.99 -12.76 7.95
C PHE A 99 -7.68 -13.51 7.73
N CYS A 100 -6.56 -12.79 7.80
CA CYS A 100 -5.22 -13.36 7.65
C CYS A 100 -4.86 -13.76 6.21
N ALA A 101 -5.55 -13.22 5.20
CA ALA A 101 -5.26 -13.43 3.80
C ALA A 101 -4.23 -12.44 3.25
N SER A 102 -3.79 -12.70 2.03
CA SER A 102 -3.00 -11.79 1.20
C SER A 102 -3.69 -11.61 -0.15
N GLY A 103 -3.11 -10.84 -1.07
CA GLY A 103 -3.68 -10.73 -2.40
C GLY A 103 -2.85 -9.91 -3.39
N GLY A 104 -3.47 -9.65 -4.53
CA GLY A 104 -2.91 -8.83 -5.59
C GLY A 104 -3.70 -8.97 -6.89
N PHE A 105 -3.14 -8.44 -7.97
CA PHE A 105 -3.73 -8.53 -9.30
C PHE A 105 -3.11 -9.64 -10.13
N LEU A 106 -3.88 -10.14 -11.10
CA LEU A 106 -3.39 -10.88 -12.26
C LEU A 106 -3.12 -9.94 -13.44
N SER A 107 -2.45 -10.42 -14.48
CA SER A 107 -2.17 -9.63 -15.69
C SER A 107 -3.39 -9.19 -16.48
N ASN A 108 -4.54 -9.83 -16.30
CA ASN A 108 -5.81 -9.41 -16.90
C ASN A 108 -6.56 -8.36 -16.05
N GLY A 109 -6.02 -7.99 -14.89
CA GLY A 109 -6.65 -7.03 -13.96
C GLY A 109 -7.63 -7.62 -12.98
N THR A 110 -7.81 -8.94 -12.95
CA THR A 110 -8.57 -9.60 -11.88
C THR A 110 -7.82 -9.46 -10.56
N MET A 111 -8.48 -8.95 -9.52
CA MET A 111 -7.95 -8.95 -8.16
C MET A 111 -8.30 -10.28 -7.50
N VAL A 112 -7.34 -10.83 -6.75
CA VAL A 112 -7.52 -12.08 -6.00
C VAL A 112 -7.02 -11.90 -4.57
N SER A 113 -7.87 -12.21 -3.59
CA SER A 113 -7.46 -12.47 -2.20
C SER A 113 -7.29 -13.98 -2.00
N VAL A 114 -6.21 -14.38 -1.31
CA VAL A 114 -5.72 -15.75 -1.20
C VAL A 114 -5.47 -16.16 0.25
N GLY A 115 -5.94 -17.36 0.61
CA GLY A 115 -5.84 -17.87 1.97
C GLY A 115 -6.83 -17.19 2.92
N GLY A 116 -6.59 -17.33 4.21
CA GLY A 116 -7.48 -16.79 5.23
C GLY A 116 -7.50 -17.62 6.51
N GLN A 117 -8.60 -17.50 7.24
CA GLN A 117 -8.79 -18.02 8.60
C GLN A 117 -9.68 -19.28 8.57
N PRO A 118 -9.43 -20.29 9.43
CA PRO A 118 -10.38 -21.37 9.64
C PRO A 118 -11.71 -20.83 10.16
N VAL A 119 -12.80 -21.61 10.05
CA VAL A 119 -14.10 -21.22 10.62
C VAL A 119 -13.96 -20.77 12.07
N GLU A 120 -14.43 -19.57 12.39
CA GLU A 120 -14.27 -18.93 13.69
C GLU A 120 -15.54 -19.04 14.53
N LEU A 121 -16.70 -18.90 13.89
CA LEU A 121 -17.96 -18.97 14.58
C LEU A 121 -18.47 -20.43 14.62
N PRO A 122 -18.99 -20.89 15.78
CA PRO A 122 -19.68 -22.17 15.84
C PRO A 122 -20.80 -22.27 14.82
N ALA A 123 -21.06 -23.49 14.33
CA ALA A 123 -22.09 -23.74 13.34
C ALA A 123 -23.46 -23.19 13.80
N GLY A 124 -24.02 -22.27 13.02
CA GLY A 124 -25.32 -21.63 13.28
C GLY A 124 -25.26 -20.30 14.02
N GLU A 125 -24.07 -19.79 14.39
CA GLU A 125 -23.90 -18.44 14.96
C GLU A 125 -23.82 -17.33 13.89
N SER A 126 -23.43 -17.69 12.66
CA SER A 126 -23.52 -16.86 11.45
C SER A 126 -24.52 -17.47 10.46
N VAL A 127 -25.26 -16.63 9.73
CA VAL A 127 -26.21 -17.06 8.69
C VAL A 127 -26.06 -16.14 7.46
N PRO A 128 -25.39 -16.56 6.37
CA PRO A 128 -24.82 -17.87 6.15
C PRO A 128 -23.63 -18.15 7.07
N PRO A 129 -23.31 -19.43 7.31
CA PRO A 129 -22.12 -19.79 8.08
C PRO A 129 -20.86 -19.29 7.37
N ASP A 130 -19.89 -18.85 8.15
CA ASP A 130 -18.53 -18.63 7.68
C ASP A 130 -17.92 -19.97 7.25
N LEU A 131 -17.31 -19.99 6.07
CA LEU A 131 -16.59 -21.15 5.56
C LEU A 131 -15.09 -20.98 5.76
N ASP A 132 -14.37 -22.11 5.84
CA ASP A 132 -12.92 -22.14 6.01
C ASP A 132 -12.22 -21.36 4.88
N GLY A 133 -11.53 -20.29 5.25
CA GLY A 133 -10.80 -19.43 4.34
C GLY A 133 -9.35 -19.82 4.11
N THR A 134 -8.79 -20.81 4.81
CA THR A 134 -7.37 -21.16 4.66
C THR A 134 -6.99 -21.57 3.23
N THR A 135 -7.94 -22.06 2.42
CA THR A 135 -7.73 -22.34 0.99
C THR A 135 -8.51 -21.37 0.08
N GLY A 136 -9.11 -20.33 0.65
CA GLY A 136 -10.00 -19.40 -0.02
C GLY A 136 -9.35 -18.67 -1.18
N LEU A 137 -10.13 -18.51 -2.26
CA LEU A 137 -9.83 -17.66 -3.41
C LEU A 137 -11.01 -16.74 -3.65
N ARG A 138 -10.80 -15.45 -3.37
CA ARG A 138 -11.79 -14.37 -3.50
C ARG A 138 -11.49 -13.57 -4.74
N ILE A 139 -12.29 -13.74 -5.79
CA ILE A 139 -12.00 -13.24 -7.14
C ILE A 139 -12.88 -12.03 -7.45
N PHE A 140 -12.27 -10.88 -7.65
CA PHE A 140 -12.94 -9.66 -8.08
C PHE A 140 -12.48 -9.30 -9.49
N GLU A 141 -13.35 -9.51 -10.47
CA GLU A 141 -13.08 -9.15 -11.86
C GLU A 141 -13.03 -7.62 -12.03
N PRO A 142 -12.33 -7.10 -13.07
CA PRO A 142 -12.29 -5.67 -13.33
C PRO A 142 -13.68 -5.02 -13.35
N CYS A 143 -13.91 -4.09 -12.42
CA CYS A 143 -15.15 -3.32 -12.34
C CYS A 143 -14.83 -1.83 -12.29
N ASP A 144 -15.15 -1.11 -13.36
CA ASP A 144 -14.92 0.33 -13.49
C ASP A 144 -16.21 1.15 -13.28
N GLU A 145 -17.28 0.52 -12.76
CA GLU A 145 -18.50 1.24 -12.38
C GLU A 145 -18.19 2.16 -11.18
N PRO A 146 -18.25 3.50 -11.31
CA PRO A 146 -17.69 4.39 -10.30
C PRO A 146 -18.36 4.31 -8.92
N THR A 147 -19.62 3.88 -8.84
CA THR A 147 -20.36 3.72 -7.59
C THR A 147 -20.18 2.33 -6.96
N GLY A 148 -19.65 1.37 -7.71
CA GLY A 148 -19.56 -0.03 -7.32
C GLY A 148 -20.83 -0.83 -7.59
N PHE A 149 -21.83 -0.24 -8.26
CA PHE A 149 -23.12 -0.90 -8.48
C PHE A 149 -22.95 -2.11 -9.41
N GLY A 150 -23.33 -3.29 -8.90
CA GLY A 150 -23.21 -4.55 -9.63
C GLY A 150 -21.80 -5.15 -9.66
N CYS A 151 -20.81 -4.50 -9.03
CA CYS A 151 -19.52 -5.13 -8.79
C CYS A 151 -19.70 -6.25 -7.75
N THR A 152 -19.27 -7.46 -8.06
CA THR A 152 -19.42 -8.64 -7.20
C THR A 152 -18.10 -9.34 -7.00
N LEU A 153 -17.99 -10.04 -5.87
CA LEU A 153 -16.91 -10.97 -5.58
C LEU A 153 -17.39 -12.39 -5.91
N PHE A 154 -16.55 -13.17 -6.59
CA PHE A 154 -16.81 -14.57 -6.88
C PHE A 154 -15.97 -15.48 -5.97
N GLU A 155 -16.62 -16.48 -5.40
CA GLU A 155 -16.03 -17.55 -4.61
C GLU A 155 -16.73 -18.87 -4.94
N ASP A 156 -15.95 -19.92 -5.18
CA ASP A 156 -16.44 -21.30 -5.26
C ASP A 156 -15.42 -22.23 -4.60
N PRO A 157 -15.42 -22.35 -3.26
CA PRO A 157 -14.42 -23.13 -2.53
C PRO A 157 -14.47 -24.64 -2.86
N ALA A 158 -15.50 -25.13 -3.55
CA ALA A 158 -15.57 -26.52 -3.99
C ALA A 158 -14.71 -26.81 -5.23
N THR A 159 -14.42 -25.79 -6.05
CA THR A 159 -13.70 -25.96 -7.32
C THR A 159 -12.55 -24.97 -7.53
N HIS A 160 -12.56 -23.83 -6.86
CA HIS A 160 -11.57 -22.76 -6.90
C HIS A 160 -11.04 -22.51 -5.49
N HIS A 161 -9.96 -23.22 -5.16
CA HIS A 161 -9.28 -23.11 -3.87
C HIS A 161 -7.78 -23.33 -4.06
N LEU A 162 -6.98 -22.93 -3.08
CA LEU A 162 -5.55 -23.26 -3.00
C LEU A 162 -5.35 -24.76 -2.78
N ASP A 163 -4.26 -25.31 -3.29
CA ASP A 163 -3.85 -26.69 -3.10
C ASP A 163 -3.42 -26.96 -1.66
N GLU A 164 -2.94 -25.94 -0.95
CA GLU A 164 -2.47 -26.03 0.43
C GLU A 164 -3.15 -24.97 1.31
N PRO A 165 -3.62 -25.32 2.53
CA PRO A 165 -4.14 -24.36 3.50
C PRO A 165 -3.08 -23.32 3.91
N ARG A 166 -3.45 -22.05 3.93
CA ARG A 166 -2.58 -20.91 4.22
C ARG A 166 -3.27 -19.83 5.03
N TRP A 167 -2.82 -19.70 6.27
CA TRP A 167 -3.04 -18.59 7.20
C TRP A 167 -1.77 -17.71 7.25
N TYR A 168 -1.90 -16.39 7.09
CA TYR A 168 -0.77 -15.44 6.88
C TYR A 168 0.21 -15.80 5.74
N PRO A 169 -0.26 -16.17 4.53
CA PRO A 169 0.63 -16.23 3.38
C PRO A 169 1.04 -14.82 2.95
N SER A 170 2.10 -14.69 2.16
CA SER A 170 2.29 -13.48 1.33
C SER A 170 2.05 -13.80 -0.12
N SER A 171 1.56 -12.84 -0.90
CA SER A 171 1.50 -12.95 -2.36
C SER A 171 2.19 -11.81 -3.08
N LEU A 172 2.58 -12.07 -4.32
CA LEU A 172 3.11 -11.08 -5.25
C LEU A 172 2.77 -11.42 -6.69
N ARG A 173 2.48 -10.40 -7.51
CA ARG A 173 2.41 -10.55 -8.97
C ARG A 173 3.82 -10.65 -9.55
N ILE A 174 4.08 -11.68 -10.34
CA ILE A 174 5.40 -11.93 -10.97
C ILE A 174 5.36 -11.66 -12.48
N PHE A 175 6.52 -11.78 -13.15
CA PHE A 175 6.75 -11.30 -14.51
C PHE A 175 5.83 -11.91 -15.58
N ASP A 176 5.29 -13.11 -15.36
CA ASP A 176 4.32 -13.73 -16.27
C ASP A 176 2.86 -13.36 -15.95
N GLY A 177 2.65 -12.44 -15.02
CA GLY A 177 1.33 -11.93 -14.65
C GLY A 177 0.56 -12.78 -13.63
N SER A 178 1.08 -13.94 -13.23
CA SER A 178 0.46 -14.78 -12.19
C SER A 178 0.75 -14.23 -10.79
N LEU A 179 -0.08 -14.63 -9.82
CA LEU A 179 0.22 -14.46 -8.41
C LEU A 179 1.04 -15.65 -7.92
N MET A 180 2.19 -15.36 -7.34
CA MET A 180 2.97 -16.30 -6.54
C MET A 180 2.57 -16.15 -5.07
N ILE A 181 2.36 -17.26 -4.37
CA ILE A 181 1.86 -17.33 -2.99
C ILE A 181 2.92 -18.05 -2.16
N VAL A 182 3.36 -17.43 -1.07
CA VAL A 182 4.56 -17.83 -0.32
C VAL A 182 4.22 -18.04 1.15
N GLY A 183 4.47 -19.26 1.63
CA GLY A 183 4.43 -19.57 3.05
C GLY A 183 3.04 -19.50 3.69
N GLY A 184 3.02 -19.12 4.95
CA GLY A 184 1.85 -19.16 5.83
C GLY A 184 1.85 -20.36 6.79
N SER A 185 0.67 -20.74 7.27
CA SER A 185 0.43 -21.86 8.16
C SER A 185 -0.80 -22.64 7.75
N HIS A 186 -0.80 -23.96 7.95
CA HIS A 186 -1.94 -24.84 7.71
C HIS A 186 -3.08 -24.64 8.71
N SER A 187 -2.82 -23.96 9.82
CA SER A 187 -3.80 -23.63 10.85
C SER A 187 -3.43 -22.35 11.60
N SER A 188 -4.41 -21.74 12.27
CA SER A 188 -4.17 -20.62 13.18
C SER A 188 -3.20 -21.02 14.29
N THR A 189 -2.23 -20.16 14.60
CA THR A 189 -1.34 -20.31 15.76
C THR A 189 -1.51 -19.12 16.69
N HIS A 190 -1.36 -19.33 18.00
CA HIS A 190 -1.59 -18.26 18.99
C HIS A 190 -0.62 -17.07 18.86
N PHE A 191 0.67 -17.33 18.59
CA PHE A 191 1.67 -16.27 18.47
C PHE A 191 2.83 -16.68 17.54
N PHE A 192 3.52 -17.76 17.87
CA PHE A 192 4.60 -18.30 17.05
C PHE A 192 4.10 -19.34 16.05
N ASN A 193 4.63 -19.29 14.83
CA ASN A 193 4.51 -20.41 13.90
C ASN A 193 5.41 -21.57 14.37
N ASN A 194 5.11 -22.78 13.92
CA ASN A 194 5.87 -23.97 14.29
C ASN A 194 6.13 -24.86 13.09
N PHE A 195 7.09 -25.76 13.23
CA PHE A 195 7.54 -26.61 12.13
C PHE A 195 6.42 -27.48 11.51
N THR A 196 5.47 -27.94 12.32
CA THR A 196 4.37 -28.80 11.87
C THR A 196 3.27 -27.99 11.17
N ALA A 197 2.90 -26.83 11.72
CA ALA A 197 1.84 -25.99 11.16
C ALA A 197 2.31 -25.16 9.95
N ALA A 198 3.59 -24.81 9.85
CA ALA A 198 4.06 -23.93 8.78
C ALA A 198 3.84 -24.53 7.38
N ALA A 199 3.18 -23.76 6.49
CA ALA A 199 3.22 -23.99 5.06
C ALA A 199 4.61 -23.54 4.57
N LYS A 200 5.42 -24.50 4.12
CA LYS A 200 6.84 -24.27 3.77
C LYS A 200 7.04 -24.32 2.27
N SER A 201 6.07 -23.87 1.50
CA SER A 201 5.98 -24.06 0.06
C SER A 201 5.61 -22.75 -0.63
N ILE A 202 5.72 -22.80 -1.95
CA ILE A 202 5.20 -21.79 -2.88
C ILE A 202 4.08 -22.44 -3.69
N GLU A 203 3.06 -21.65 -4.01
CA GLU A 203 1.99 -22.00 -4.95
C GLU A 203 1.72 -20.83 -5.89
N PHE A 204 0.98 -21.04 -6.98
CA PHE A 204 0.66 -20.01 -7.98
C PHE A 204 -0.84 -19.98 -8.29
N PHE A 205 -1.35 -18.78 -8.55
CA PHE A 205 -2.68 -18.56 -9.10
C PHE A 205 -2.60 -17.72 -10.40
N PRO A 206 -3.20 -18.17 -11.53
CA PRO A 206 -3.84 -19.47 -11.74
C PRO A 206 -2.88 -20.65 -11.52
N ARG A 207 -3.46 -21.81 -11.20
CA ARG A 207 -2.70 -23.01 -10.86
C ARG A 207 -1.73 -23.41 -11.98
N ARG A 208 -0.47 -23.68 -11.60
CA ARG A 208 0.54 -24.23 -12.51
C ARG A 208 0.61 -25.75 -12.43
N THR A 209 1.01 -26.38 -13.52
CA THR A 209 1.26 -27.83 -13.58
C THR A 209 2.66 -28.22 -13.08
N GLU A 210 3.54 -27.24 -12.88
CA GLU A 210 4.91 -27.43 -12.40
C GLU A 210 4.90 -27.89 -10.94
N VAL A 211 5.66 -28.94 -10.64
CA VAL A 211 5.80 -29.46 -9.28
C VAL A 211 7.08 -28.90 -8.67
N PHE A 212 6.94 -28.07 -7.63
CA PHE A 212 8.08 -27.55 -6.89
C PHE A 212 8.60 -28.62 -5.90
N PRO A 213 9.88 -29.02 -5.99
CA PRO A 213 10.39 -30.11 -5.18
C PRO A 213 10.64 -29.69 -3.73
N GLY A 214 9.74 -30.13 -2.84
CA GLY A 214 9.94 -30.10 -1.39
C GLY A 214 9.81 -28.71 -0.75
N PRO A 215 10.05 -28.61 0.57
CA PRO A 215 9.90 -27.35 1.29
C PRO A 215 10.96 -26.32 0.87
N LEU A 216 10.51 -25.07 0.70
CA LEU A 216 11.37 -23.91 0.57
C LEU A 216 12.21 -23.76 1.84
N LYS A 217 13.51 -24.04 1.73
CA LYS A 217 14.45 -24.09 2.87
C LYS A 217 14.49 -22.77 3.64
N PHE A 218 14.32 -21.64 2.98
CA PHE A 218 14.16 -20.34 3.63
C PHE A 218 13.04 -20.30 4.67
N LEU A 219 11.85 -20.81 4.36
CA LEU A 219 10.74 -20.85 5.32
C LEU A 219 11.01 -21.80 6.48
N VAL A 220 11.82 -22.85 6.27
CA VAL A 220 12.29 -23.71 7.36
C VAL A 220 13.25 -22.96 8.30
N ARG A 221 14.22 -22.22 7.74
CA ARG A 221 15.24 -21.52 8.53
C ARG A 221 14.72 -20.33 9.33
N THR A 222 13.63 -19.72 8.86
CA THR A 222 13.08 -18.48 9.44
C THR A 222 12.02 -18.71 10.50
N LEU A 223 11.64 -19.96 10.78
CA LEU A 223 10.83 -20.29 11.95
C LEU A 223 11.51 -19.81 13.25
N PRO A 224 10.74 -19.37 14.26
CA PRO A 224 9.28 -19.42 14.35
C PRO A 224 8.53 -18.19 13.81
N ALA A 225 9.23 -17.15 13.35
CA ALA A 225 8.66 -15.85 12.97
C ALA A 225 8.68 -15.65 11.44
N ASN A 226 8.00 -16.52 10.69
CA ASN A 226 8.04 -16.56 9.23
C ASN A 226 6.68 -16.36 8.54
N LEU A 227 5.67 -15.89 9.26
CA LEU A 227 4.35 -15.56 8.72
C LEU A 227 4.40 -14.20 8.01
N PHE A 228 3.60 -14.01 6.95
CA PHE A 228 3.69 -12.86 6.04
C PHE A 228 5.13 -12.48 5.63
N PRO A 229 5.93 -13.41 5.05
CA PRO A 229 7.27 -13.08 4.56
C PRO A 229 7.21 -11.87 3.62
N ARG A 230 8.09 -10.89 3.76
CA ARG A 230 8.07 -9.73 2.85
C ARG A 230 8.72 -10.15 1.53
N VAL A 231 7.97 -10.09 0.44
CA VAL A 231 8.36 -10.66 -0.87
C VAL A 231 8.22 -9.63 -1.98
N PHE A 232 9.24 -9.52 -2.85
CA PHE A 232 9.25 -8.56 -3.96
C PHE A 232 9.80 -9.20 -5.24
N ALA A 233 9.08 -9.04 -6.36
CA ALA A 233 9.57 -9.44 -7.67
C ALA A 233 10.69 -8.49 -8.11
N LEU A 234 11.80 -9.04 -8.60
CA LEU A 234 12.98 -8.29 -9.00
C LEU A 234 13.03 -8.06 -10.53
N PRO A 235 13.72 -7.02 -11.00
CA PRO A 235 13.89 -6.68 -12.43
C PRO A 235 14.49 -7.78 -13.31
N ASP A 236 15.17 -8.77 -12.72
CA ASP A 236 15.73 -9.92 -13.41
C ASP A 236 14.79 -11.15 -13.42
N GLY A 237 13.60 -11.02 -12.84
CA GLY A 237 12.59 -12.07 -12.72
C GLY A 237 12.75 -12.98 -11.49
N LYS A 238 13.78 -12.75 -10.65
CA LYS A 238 13.90 -13.43 -9.36
C LYS A 238 12.98 -12.78 -8.31
N VAL A 239 12.96 -13.33 -7.11
CA VAL A 239 12.16 -12.82 -5.99
C VAL A 239 13.06 -12.59 -4.78
N PHE A 240 13.07 -11.37 -4.25
CA PHE A 240 13.64 -11.11 -2.93
C PHE A 240 12.65 -11.55 -1.85
N MET A 241 13.13 -12.20 -0.79
CA MET A 241 12.33 -12.56 0.38
C MET A 241 13.06 -12.23 1.67
N VAL A 242 12.36 -11.66 2.66
CA VAL A 242 12.85 -11.49 4.03
C VAL A 242 11.79 -11.94 5.04
N ALA A 243 12.22 -12.71 6.02
CA ALA A 243 11.38 -13.23 7.10
C ALA A 243 12.25 -13.50 8.32
N ASN A 244 11.67 -13.31 9.50
CA ASN A 244 12.43 -13.23 10.73
C ASN A 244 13.55 -12.19 10.56
N ASN A 245 14.81 -12.58 10.73
CA ASN A 245 15.98 -11.76 10.48
C ASN A 245 16.79 -12.19 9.24
N GLN A 246 16.31 -13.14 8.43
CA GLN A 246 17.08 -13.68 7.29
C GLN A 246 16.47 -13.25 5.96
N SER A 247 17.30 -13.16 4.92
CA SER A 247 16.85 -12.83 3.57
C SER A 247 17.49 -13.70 2.48
N ILE A 248 16.78 -13.85 1.36
CA ILE A 248 17.24 -14.59 0.18
C ILE A 248 16.86 -13.87 -1.12
N ILE A 249 17.56 -14.22 -2.19
CA ILE A 249 17.05 -14.10 -3.56
C ILE A 249 16.66 -15.50 -4.03
N TYR A 250 15.41 -15.69 -4.38
CA TYR A 250 14.87 -16.93 -4.93
C TYR A 250 14.70 -16.83 -6.44
N ASP A 251 15.31 -17.75 -7.16
CA ASP A 251 15.17 -17.91 -8.60
C ASP A 251 14.07 -18.93 -8.88
N ILE A 252 12.93 -18.43 -9.37
CA ILE A 252 11.72 -19.23 -9.59
C ILE A 252 11.88 -20.20 -10.78
N GLU A 253 12.73 -19.85 -11.75
CA GLU A 253 12.89 -20.61 -13.01
C GLU A 253 13.82 -21.82 -12.80
N THR A 254 14.83 -21.67 -11.93
CA THR A 254 15.77 -22.74 -11.57
C THR A 254 15.44 -23.41 -10.24
N ASN A 255 14.48 -22.85 -9.48
CA ASN A 255 14.13 -23.27 -8.13
C ASN A 255 15.36 -23.31 -7.19
N THR A 256 16.11 -22.20 -7.15
CA THR A 256 17.29 -22.06 -6.29
C THR A 256 17.19 -20.83 -5.39
N GLU A 257 17.79 -20.92 -4.21
CA GLU A 257 17.90 -19.79 -3.27
C GLU A 257 19.36 -19.35 -3.15
N THR A 258 19.58 -18.03 -3.17
CA THR A 258 20.83 -17.39 -2.80
C THR A 258 20.63 -16.71 -1.46
N ILE A 259 21.37 -17.16 -0.44
CA ILE A 259 21.31 -16.59 0.90
C ILE A 259 22.00 -15.22 0.92
N LEU A 260 21.35 -14.25 1.52
CA LEU A 260 21.89 -12.90 1.75
C LEU A 260 22.31 -12.74 3.22
N PRO A 261 23.07 -11.68 3.57
CA PRO A 261 23.34 -11.37 4.97
C PRO A 261 22.07 -11.19 5.80
N ASP A 262 22.11 -11.63 7.05
CA ASP A 262 21.03 -11.40 8.00
C ASP A 262 20.85 -9.90 8.29
N LEU A 263 19.63 -9.52 8.68
CA LEU A 263 19.35 -8.18 9.16
C LEU A 263 20.26 -7.84 10.36
N PRO A 264 20.94 -6.68 10.35
CA PRO A 264 21.82 -6.27 11.43
C PRO A 264 21.11 -6.19 12.79
N ASN A 265 21.89 -6.31 13.86
CA ASN A 265 21.45 -6.12 15.26
C ASN A 265 20.34 -7.09 15.73
N GLY A 266 20.09 -8.17 14.99
CA GLY A 266 19.09 -9.18 15.36
C GLY A 266 17.64 -8.68 15.22
N VAL A 267 17.39 -7.63 14.45
CA VAL A 267 16.05 -7.10 14.19
C VAL A 267 15.27 -8.08 13.30
N ARG A 268 13.99 -8.28 13.62
CA ARG A 268 13.08 -9.19 12.92
C ARG A 268 11.96 -8.42 12.22
N ALA A 269 11.64 -8.79 10.99
CA ALA A 269 10.85 -7.99 10.05
C ALA A 269 9.49 -8.59 9.64
N THR A 270 8.99 -9.60 10.36
CA THR A 270 7.74 -10.31 10.05
C THR A 270 7.02 -10.78 11.29
N ASN A 271 5.74 -11.13 11.13
CA ASN A 271 4.85 -11.55 12.20
C ASN A 271 5.44 -12.70 13.03
N PRO A 272 5.37 -12.64 14.38
CA PRO A 272 4.69 -11.63 15.22
C PRO A 272 5.54 -10.42 15.65
N TYR A 273 6.73 -10.24 15.06
CA TYR A 273 7.63 -9.10 15.33
C TYR A 273 7.44 -7.97 14.32
N ASP A 274 6.33 -7.93 13.59
CA ASP A 274 6.06 -7.18 12.35
C ASP A 274 6.80 -5.83 12.21
N GLY A 275 8.06 -5.90 11.76
CA GLY A 275 8.65 -4.85 10.93
C GLY A 275 8.01 -4.87 9.54
N THR A 276 8.37 -3.92 8.69
CA THR A 276 7.88 -3.87 7.30
C THR A 276 9.03 -3.76 6.33
N ALA A 277 8.73 -3.94 5.05
CA ALA A 277 9.68 -3.71 3.98
C ALA A 277 9.01 -3.12 2.74
N THR A 278 9.79 -2.47 1.90
CA THR A 278 9.38 -2.08 0.54
C THR A 278 10.55 -2.26 -0.44
N LEU A 279 10.22 -2.61 -1.68
CA LEU A 279 11.11 -2.39 -2.83
C LEU A 279 11.10 -0.88 -3.10
N LEU A 280 12.25 -0.23 -3.06
CA LEU A 280 12.38 1.19 -3.39
C LEU A 280 12.18 1.41 -4.90
N PRO A 281 11.82 2.64 -5.32
CA PRO A 281 11.58 2.97 -6.72
C PRO A 281 12.64 2.47 -7.70
N LEU A 282 12.19 1.81 -8.76
CA LEU A 282 13.06 1.43 -9.88
C LEU A 282 13.09 2.57 -10.90
N SER A 283 14.28 2.96 -11.32
CA SER A 283 14.47 4.10 -12.24
C SER A 283 15.35 3.70 -13.43
N PRO A 284 15.09 4.24 -14.63
CA PRO A 284 15.99 4.09 -15.77
C PRO A 284 17.36 4.71 -15.49
N PRO A 285 18.41 4.30 -16.23
CA PRO A 285 18.38 3.28 -17.27
C PRO A 285 18.49 1.84 -16.73
N ASP A 286 19.01 1.66 -15.51
CA ASP A 286 19.46 0.36 -15.01
C ASP A 286 18.43 -0.38 -14.14
N PHE A 287 17.44 0.34 -13.61
CA PHE A 287 16.39 -0.20 -12.74
C PHE A 287 16.95 -1.00 -11.56
N ILE A 288 18.02 -0.50 -10.93
CA ILE A 288 18.71 -1.20 -9.84
C ILE A 288 17.77 -1.39 -8.64
N PRO A 289 17.51 -2.65 -8.23
CA PRO A 289 16.64 -2.94 -7.11
C PRO A 289 17.31 -2.68 -5.76
N GLU A 290 16.59 -1.99 -4.87
CA GLU A 290 16.97 -1.76 -3.49
C GLU A 290 15.81 -2.04 -2.56
N VAL A 291 16.05 -2.72 -1.44
CA VAL A 291 15.02 -3.04 -0.45
C VAL A 291 15.31 -2.29 0.84
N LEU A 292 14.28 -1.66 1.40
CA LEU A 292 14.29 -1.04 2.72
C LEU A 292 13.45 -1.90 3.68
N VAL A 293 14.02 -2.27 4.82
CA VAL A 293 13.34 -3.01 5.89
C VAL A 293 13.39 -2.17 7.16
N CYS A 294 12.25 -1.88 7.79
CA CYS A 294 12.21 -1.01 8.97
C CYS A 294 11.35 -1.56 10.11
N GLY A 295 11.73 -1.18 11.32
CA GLY A 295 10.94 -1.43 12.52
C GLY A 295 11.02 -2.88 12.99
N GLY A 296 9.98 -3.29 13.70
CA GLY A 296 9.88 -4.61 14.32
C GLY A 296 10.58 -4.65 15.67
N SER A 297 11.23 -5.75 16.02
CA SER A 297 11.90 -5.89 17.32
C SER A 297 13.12 -6.81 17.26
N ASN A 298 14.07 -6.59 18.16
CA ASN A 298 15.26 -7.43 18.34
C ASN A 298 15.12 -8.45 19.49
N THR A 299 13.94 -8.53 20.13
CA THR A 299 13.69 -9.52 21.18
C THR A 299 13.87 -10.94 20.64
N THR A 300 14.51 -11.80 21.43
CA THR A 300 14.81 -13.19 21.03
C THR A 300 13.53 -14.02 20.83
N ASP A 301 13.56 -14.88 19.82
CA ASP A 301 12.54 -15.89 19.51
C ASP A 301 12.94 -17.30 19.98
N GLN A 302 14.10 -17.45 20.62
CA GLN A 302 14.64 -18.76 21.04
C GLN A 302 13.87 -19.41 22.21
N LEU A 303 13.17 -18.61 23.01
CA LEU A 303 12.44 -19.11 24.19
C LEU A 303 11.09 -19.74 23.82
N LEU A 304 10.57 -19.48 22.60
CA LEU A 304 9.30 -20.00 22.07
C LEU A 304 8.12 -19.90 23.05
N ASP A 305 8.13 -18.88 23.90
CA ASP A 305 7.11 -18.65 24.93
C ASP A 305 6.71 -17.16 24.91
N ALA A 306 5.55 -16.88 24.31
CA ALA A 306 5.01 -15.52 24.21
C ALA A 306 4.73 -14.89 25.58
N SER A 307 4.54 -15.69 26.64
CA SER A 307 4.36 -15.18 28.01
C SER A 307 5.65 -14.58 28.60
N THR A 308 6.81 -14.75 27.95
CA THR A 308 8.06 -14.06 28.32
C THR A 308 8.16 -12.65 27.72
N LEU A 309 7.32 -12.35 26.74
CA LEU A 309 7.22 -11.04 26.09
C LEU A 309 6.19 -10.16 26.81
N SER A 310 6.25 -8.86 26.57
CA SER A 310 5.29 -7.87 27.09
C SER A 310 4.88 -6.88 26.00
N SER A 311 3.67 -6.34 26.11
CA SER A 311 3.20 -5.21 25.28
C SER A 311 4.05 -3.94 25.46
N GLN A 312 4.94 -3.96 26.46
CA GLN A 312 5.85 -2.88 26.82
C GLN A 312 7.27 -3.08 26.28
N ASP A 313 7.56 -4.21 25.63
CA ASP A 313 8.86 -4.45 25.01
C ASP A 313 9.12 -3.44 23.89
N PRO A 314 10.30 -2.81 23.81
CA PRO A 314 10.54 -1.74 22.86
C PRO A 314 10.59 -2.24 21.41
N ALA A 315 9.97 -1.46 20.52
CA ALA A 315 10.13 -1.63 19.09
C ALA A 315 11.49 -1.08 18.63
N SER A 316 12.02 -1.64 17.55
CA SER A 316 13.23 -1.15 16.88
C SER A 316 12.91 0.11 16.07
N ASP A 317 13.82 1.08 16.10
CA ASP A 317 13.86 2.23 15.19
C ASP A 317 14.71 1.96 13.95
N GLN A 318 15.31 0.77 13.84
CA GLN A 318 16.22 0.43 12.77
C GLN A 318 15.50 0.39 11.41
N CYS A 319 16.18 0.93 10.41
CA CYS A 319 15.92 0.74 9.01
C CYS A 319 17.17 0.21 8.33
N SER A 320 17.07 -0.90 7.61
CA SER A 320 18.16 -1.55 6.88
C SER A 320 17.88 -1.51 5.39
N ARG A 321 18.79 -0.92 4.61
CA ARG A 321 18.73 -0.84 3.15
C ARG A 321 19.78 -1.75 2.52
N ILE A 322 19.41 -2.50 1.49
CA ILE A 322 20.36 -3.28 0.69
C ILE A 322 20.14 -3.02 -0.79
N THR A 323 21.24 -2.85 -1.52
CA THR A 323 21.25 -2.82 -2.99
C THR A 323 21.48 -4.23 -3.52
N LEU A 324 20.62 -4.71 -4.41
CA LEU A 324 20.60 -6.11 -4.86
C LEU A 324 21.41 -6.31 -6.17
N THR A 325 22.59 -5.70 -6.26
CA THR A 325 23.63 -6.03 -7.24
C THR A 325 24.71 -6.91 -6.60
N PRO A 326 25.59 -7.59 -7.35
CA PRO A 326 26.69 -8.36 -6.76
C PRO A 326 27.56 -7.53 -5.78
N GLU A 327 27.88 -6.28 -6.14
CA GLU A 327 28.65 -5.37 -5.29
C GLU A 327 27.83 -4.92 -4.07
N GLY A 328 26.55 -4.61 -4.25
CA GLY A 328 25.64 -4.20 -3.18
C GLY A 328 25.42 -5.31 -2.13
N ILE A 329 25.22 -6.54 -2.59
CA ILE A 329 25.10 -7.72 -1.72
C ILE A 329 26.40 -7.97 -0.95
N THR A 330 27.56 -7.80 -1.61
CA THR A 330 28.87 -7.92 -0.96
C THR A 330 29.08 -6.85 0.12
N LYS A 331 28.59 -5.62 -0.12
CA LYS A 331 28.61 -4.53 0.86
C LYS A 331 27.67 -4.78 2.05
N GLY A 332 26.55 -5.46 1.79
CA GLY A 332 25.55 -5.82 2.80
C GLY A 332 24.61 -4.67 3.17
N TRP A 333 23.92 -4.84 4.29
CA TRP A 333 22.91 -3.90 4.79
C TRP A 333 23.53 -2.58 5.30
N GLU A 334 23.01 -1.46 4.80
CA GLU A 334 23.23 -0.13 5.39
C GLU A 334 22.16 0.16 6.43
N VAL A 335 22.58 0.55 7.64
CA VAL A 335 21.65 0.82 8.75
C VAL A 335 21.49 2.32 8.98
N GLU A 336 20.24 2.75 9.09
CA GLU A 336 19.82 4.07 9.57
C GLU A 336 18.73 3.89 10.65
N THR A 337 18.38 4.97 11.34
CA THR A 337 17.36 4.93 12.39
C THR A 337 16.23 5.91 12.08
N MET A 338 14.99 5.44 12.21
CA MET A 338 13.81 6.28 12.27
C MET A 338 13.86 7.21 13.50
N PRO A 339 13.05 8.28 13.53
CA PRO A 339 12.95 9.17 14.69
C PRO A 339 12.44 8.48 15.98
N GLU A 340 11.73 7.36 15.84
CA GLU A 340 11.25 6.55 16.97
C GLU A 340 11.07 5.08 16.54
N GLY A 341 11.15 4.18 17.52
CA GLY A 341 10.90 2.75 17.30
C GLY A 341 9.47 2.48 16.85
N ARG A 342 9.28 1.53 15.93
CA ARG A 342 7.95 1.26 15.35
C ARG A 342 7.74 -0.23 15.07
N MET A 343 6.77 -0.81 15.78
CA MET A 343 6.16 -2.11 15.53
C MET A 343 4.92 -1.93 14.68
N MET A 344 4.67 -2.84 13.73
CA MET A 344 3.62 -2.73 12.71
C MET A 344 3.64 -1.40 11.91
N PRO A 345 4.81 -0.91 11.44
CA PRO A 345 4.85 0.20 10.49
C PRO A 345 4.23 -0.19 9.15
N GLU A 346 3.55 0.73 8.48
CA GLU A 346 3.16 0.59 7.08
C GLU A 346 4.00 1.53 6.20
N MET A 347 4.36 1.07 5.00
CA MET A 347 5.16 1.81 4.03
C MET A 347 4.38 2.03 2.74
N VAL A 348 4.13 3.30 2.41
CA VAL A 348 3.44 3.68 1.18
C VAL A 348 4.37 4.48 0.29
N MET A 349 4.65 3.97 -0.90
CA MET A 349 5.37 4.74 -1.94
C MET A 349 4.51 5.90 -2.43
N LEU A 350 5.11 7.09 -2.52
CA LEU A 350 4.50 8.27 -3.10
C LEU A 350 4.94 8.45 -4.56
N PRO A 351 4.13 9.08 -5.43
CA PRO A 351 4.46 9.26 -6.84
C PRO A 351 5.76 10.04 -7.14
N ASN A 352 6.29 10.77 -6.18
CA ASN A 352 7.57 11.48 -6.30
C ASN A 352 8.79 10.60 -5.92
N GLY A 353 8.57 9.38 -5.44
CA GLY A 353 9.59 8.40 -5.05
C GLY A 353 9.93 8.37 -3.56
N GLN A 354 9.33 9.25 -2.76
CA GLN A 354 9.43 9.18 -1.29
C GLN A 354 8.59 8.02 -0.75
N VAL A 355 8.92 7.55 0.45
CA VAL A 355 8.15 6.52 1.16
C VAL A 355 7.55 7.15 2.42
N MET A 356 6.24 7.08 2.58
CA MET A 356 5.57 7.41 3.83
C MET A 356 5.62 6.21 4.76
N ILE A 357 6.13 6.40 5.98
CA ILE A 357 6.07 5.41 7.06
C ILE A 357 5.05 5.89 8.10
N ILE A 358 3.99 5.11 8.30
CA ILE A 358 2.83 5.48 9.11
C ILE A 358 2.34 4.29 9.97
N ASN A 359 1.42 4.55 10.91
CA ASN A 359 0.81 3.56 11.81
C ASN A 359 1.78 2.83 12.76
N GLY A 360 1.25 1.98 13.62
CA GLY A 360 2.04 1.16 14.53
C GLY A 360 2.28 1.76 15.91
N ALA A 361 3.17 1.13 16.66
CA ALA A 361 3.37 1.34 18.10
C ALA A 361 4.85 1.35 18.48
N ARG A 362 5.23 2.09 19.53
CA ARG A 362 6.61 2.06 20.04
C ARG A 362 6.92 0.82 20.88
N THR A 363 5.91 0.08 21.33
CA THR A 363 6.12 -1.12 22.15
C THR A 363 5.16 -2.25 21.79
N GLY A 364 5.60 -3.48 22.05
CA GLY A 364 4.80 -4.71 21.94
C GLY A 364 4.88 -5.39 20.58
N TYR A 365 3.82 -6.15 20.23
CA TYR A 365 3.83 -7.14 19.15
C TYR A 365 2.50 -7.20 18.38
N SER A 366 2.54 -7.85 17.22
CA SER A 366 1.41 -7.97 16.29
C SER A 366 0.59 -9.24 16.51
N SER A 367 -0.18 -9.24 17.60
CA SER A 367 -1.09 -10.32 17.97
C SER A 367 -2.12 -9.78 18.99
N VAL A 368 -3.00 -10.64 19.47
CA VAL A 368 -4.08 -10.35 20.41
C VAL A 368 -3.92 -11.24 21.64
N ASP A 369 -3.97 -10.65 22.83
CA ASP A 369 -3.97 -11.30 24.16
C ASP A 369 -2.97 -12.46 24.34
N ALA A 370 -1.74 -12.29 23.85
CA ALA A 370 -0.74 -13.36 23.82
C ALA A 370 0.53 -13.09 24.62
N VAL A 371 0.74 -11.84 25.04
CA VAL A 371 1.93 -11.40 25.78
C VAL A 371 1.53 -10.80 27.12
N LYS A 372 2.49 -10.50 28.00
CA LYS A 372 2.22 -9.84 29.28
C LYS A 372 1.74 -8.40 29.10
N ASP A 373 1.01 -7.93 30.10
CA ASP A 373 0.54 -6.55 30.24
C ASP A 373 -0.27 -6.03 29.02
N PRO A 374 -1.20 -6.81 28.43
CA PRO A 374 -1.95 -6.34 27.27
C PRO A 374 -2.78 -5.10 27.65
N VAL A 375 -2.93 -4.19 26.69
CA VAL A 375 -3.79 -3.01 26.84
C VAL A 375 -5.16 -3.35 26.28
N GLY A 376 -6.08 -3.74 27.16
CA GLY A 376 -7.29 -4.45 26.73
C GLY A 376 -6.88 -5.81 26.20
N ASN A 377 -7.07 -6.06 24.90
CA ASN A 377 -6.55 -7.26 24.23
C ASN A 377 -5.32 -6.98 23.35
N SER A 378 -4.91 -5.72 23.23
CA SER A 378 -3.78 -5.33 22.37
C SER A 378 -2.46 -5.79 22.97
N ASN A 379 -1.67 -6.53 22.19
CA ASN A 379 -0.29 -6.87 22.52
C ASN A 379 0.70 -5.73 22.23
N ALA A 380 0.22 -4.56 21.84
CA ALA A 380 1.02 -3.36 21.58
C ALA A 380 0.47 -2.12 22.31
N ASP A 381 1.38 -1.20 22.64
CA ASP A 381 1.05 0.09 23.26
C ASP A 381 1.90 1.23 22.68
N HIS A 382 1.72 2.45 23.17
CA HIS A 382 2.45 3.65 22.77
C HIS A 382 2.32 3.90 21.26
N ALA A 383 1.08 3.91 20.77
CA ALA A 383 0.75 4.16 19.38
C ALA A 383 1.51 5.37 18.82
N VAL A 384 2.11 5.21 17.64
CA VAL A 384 2.85 6.26 16.95
C VAL A 384 1.88 6.98 16.01
N LYS A 385 1.60 8.24 16.33
CA LYS A 385 0.54 9.04 15.71
C LYS A 385 1.02 10.06 14.68
N THR A 386 2.33 10.28 14.60
CA THR A 386 2.94 11.13 13.57
C THR A 386 3.65 10.22 12.56
N PRO A 387 3.41 10.38 11.25
CA PRO A 387 4.15 9.65 10.25
C PRO A 387 5.58 10.22 10.07
N VAL A 388 6.39 9.55 9.25
CA VAL A 388 7.71 10.03 8.82
C VAL A 388 7.88 9.79 7.32
N LEU A 389 8.45 10.75 6.60
CA LEU A 389 8.84 10.61 5.21
C LEU A 389 10.26 10.07 5.11
N TYR A 390 10.47 9.11 4.22
CA TYR A 390 11.77 8.60 3.82
C TYR A 390 12.10 9.04 2.40
N ASN A 391 13.24 9.69 2.21
CA ASN A 391 13.79 10.06 0.91
C ASN A 391 15.10 9.30 0.65
N ARG A 392 15.08 8.35 -0.29
CA ARG A 392 16.24 7.50 -0.61
C ARG A 392 17.43 8.27 -1.20
N ASP A 393 17.17 9.42 -1.83
CA ASP A 393 18.16 10.23 -2.55
C ASP A 393 18.84 11.24 -1.63
N ALA A 394 18.30 11.46 -0.43
CA ALA A 394 18.96 12.27 0.58
C ALA A 394 20.22 11.56 1.11
N PRO A 395 21.23 12.32 1.57
CA PRO A 395 22.41 11.76 2.22
C PRO A 395 22.06 10.83 3.38
N LEU A 396 22.92 9.84 3.62
CA LEU A 396 22.81 8.94 4.77
C LEU A 396 22.71 9.75 6.06
N GLY A 397 21.75 9.43 6.91
CA GLY A 397 21.48 10.15 8.16
C GLY A 397 20.56 11.37 8.04
N SER A 398 20.14 11.75 6.82
CA SER A 398 19.14 12.80 6.60
C SER A 398 17.96 12.32 5.74
N ARG A 399 17.76 11.00 5.64
CA ARG A 399 16.70 10.40 4.82
C ARG A 399 15.33 10.43 5.47
N PHE A 400 15.24 10.52 6.80
CA PHE A 400 13.98 10.58 7.54
C PHE A 400 13.62 12.02 7.91
N ASP A 401 12.42 12.46 7.53
CA ASP A 401 11.92 13.80 7.85
C ASP A 401 10.49 13.75 8.39
N ARG A 402 10.25 14.49 9.47
CA ARG A 402 8.93 14.68 10.10
C ARG A 402 8.45 16.13 10.02
N THR A 403 9.23 17.01 9.43
CA THR A 403 8.94 18.44 9.35
C THR A 403 7.63 18.65 8.59
N GLY A 404 6.69 19.33 9.23
CA GLY A 404 5.38 19.63 8.65
C GLY A 404 4.39 18.46 8.60
N LEU A 405 4.74 17.25 9.06
CA LEU A 405 3.80 16.12 9.13
C LEU A 405 2.86 16.24 10.34
N PRO A 406 1.54 16.07 10.16
CA PRO A 406 0.56 16.22 11.23
C PRO A 406 0.53 14.99 12.16
N THR A 407 -0.12 15.14 13.31
CA THR A 407 -0.37 14.04 14.25
C THR A 407 -1.86 13.73 14.27
N THR A 408 -2.24 12.45 14.10
CA THR A 408 -3.64 12.01 14.22
C THR A 408 -4.00 11.74 15.68
N ASP A 409 -5.29 11.83 16.03
CA ASP A 409 -5.79 11.39 17.32
C ASP A 409 -6.19 9.90 17.35
N ILE A 410 -6.22 9.24 16.19
CA ILE A 410 -6.60 7.82 16.05
C ILE A 410 -5.35 6.94 16.10
N ALA A 411 -5.36 5.93 16.97
CA ALA A 411 -4.33 4.91 16.99
C ALA A 411 -4.63 3.85 15.93
N ARG A 412 -3.66 3.55 15.06
CA ARG A 412 -3.74 2.49 14.05
C ARG A 412 -2.69 1.44 14.38
N LEU A 413 -3.12 0.32 14.95
CA LEU A 413 -2.29 -0.78 15.43
C LEU A 413 -2.54 -2.04 14.59
N TYR A 414 -2.47 -3.22 15.21
CA TYR A 414 -2.73 -4.50 14.57
C TYR A 414 -4.07 -4.51 13.84
N HIS A 415 -4.08 -4.99 12.59
CA HIS A 415 -5.24 -4.96 11.67
C HIS A 415 -5.61 -3.56 11.13
N SER A 416 -4.67 -2.61 11.06
CA SER A 416 -4.84 -1.41 10.24
C SER A 416 -4.41 -1.66 8.79
N SER A 417 -4.99 -0.86 7.88
CA SER A 417 -4.62 -0.82 6.47
C SER A 417 -4.45 0.60 5.97
N VAL A 418 -3.52 0.76 5.03
CA VAL A 418 -3.20 2.03 4.39
C VAL A 418 -3.01 1.81 2.89
N SER A 419 -3.42 2.77 2.06
CA SER A 419 -3.10 2.74 0.63
C SER A 419 -2.99 4.13 0.04
N LEU A 420 -2.08 4.33 -0.92
CA LEU A 420 -2.14 5.51 -1.78
C LEU A 420 -3.40 5.41 -2.64
N THR A 421 -4.16 6.50 -2.77
CA THR A 421 -5.33 6.53 -3.65
C THR A 421 -4.98 7.07 -5.04
N PRO A 422 -5.84 6.85 -6.04
CA PRO A 422 -5.71 7.50 -7.35
C PRO A 422 -5.73 9.03 -7.28
N ASN A 423 -6.25 9.63 -6.21
CA ASN A 423 -6.19 11.08 -6.01
C ASN A 423 -4.83 11.58 -5.50
N GLY A 424 -3.93 10.68 -5.09
CA GLY A 424 -2.59 11.00 -4.58
C GLY A 424 -2.52 11.24 -3.07
N ASN A 425 -3.65 11.19 -2.36
CA ASN A 425 -3.67 11.16 -0.90
C ASN A 425 -3.63 9.72 -0.37
N ILE A 426 -3.49 9.57 0.94
CA ILE A 426 -3.27 8.27 1.58
C ILE A 426 -4.52 7.89 2.38
N PHE A 427 -5.23 6.84 1.99
CA PHE A 427 -6.32 6.22 2.73
C PHE A 427 -5.78 5.47 3.95
N ILE A 428 -6.43 5.60 5.10
CA ILE A 428 -6.05 4.98 6.38
C ILE A 428 -7.32 4.48 7.07
N ALA A 429 -7.38 3.19 7.39
CA ALA A 429 -8.52 2.57 8.05
C ALA A 429 -8.10 1.40 8.98
N GLY A 430 -9.05 0.78 9.68
CA GLY A 430 -8.76 -0.13 10.81
C GLY A 430 -8.19 0.63 12.01
N SER A 431 -7.68 0.09 13.09
CA SER A 431 -7.30 -1.25 13.44
C SER A 431 -8.33 -1.97 14.30
N ASN A 432 -8.08 -3.26 14.54
CA ASN A 432 -8.75 -4.00 15.61
C ASN A 432 -7.78 -4.93 16.33
N PRO A 433 -7.04 -4.44 17.34
CA PRO A 433 -6.13 -5.27 18.12
C PRO A 433 -6.86 -6.11 19.18
N ASN A 434 -8.07 -6.58 18.89
CA ASN A 434 -8.94 -7.30 19.82
C ASN A 434 -9.46 -8.60 19.22
N GLY A 435 -9.94 -9.52 20.07
CA GLY A 435 -10.50 -10.81 19.65
C GLY A 435 -11.92 -10.72 19.10
N GLY A 436 -12.52 -9.53 19.10
CA GLY A 436 -13.93 -9.24 18.76
C GLY A 436 -14.11 -7.76 18.44
N VAL A 437 -15.35 -7.34 18.19
CA VAL A 437 -15.69 -5.90 18.15
C VAL A 437 -15.70 -5.33 19.57
N VAL A 438 -14.86 -4.34 19.83
CA VAL A 438 -14.68 -3.71 21.15
C VAL A 438 -14.83 -2.20 21.03
N THR A 439 -15.65 -1.60 21.91
CA THR A 439 -15.90 -0.15 21.94
C THR A 439 -15.65 0.41 23.34
N GLY A 440 -15.04 1.59 23.43
CA GLY A 440 -14.83 2.31 24.69
C GLY A 440 -13.52 1.98 25.40
N GLU A 441 -12.73 1.05 24.86
CA GLU A 441 -11.38 0.74 25.31
C GLU A 441 -10.35 1.69 24.69
N LYS A 442 -9.15 1.79 25.31
CA LYS A 442 -8.03 2.61 24.82
C LYS A 442 -7.70 2.31 23.35
N PHE A 443 -7.80 1.04 22.95
CA PHE A 443 -7.66 0.59 21.57
C PHE A 443 -8.93 -0.16 21.14
N SER A 444 -9.97 0.60 20.83
CA SER A 444 -11.25 0.09 20.30
C SER A 444 -11.11 -0.39 18.84
N SER A 445 -12.06 -1.20 18.37
CA SER A 445 -12.24 -1.49 16.94
C SER A 445 -12.54 -0.18 16.19
N GLU A 446 -11.76 0.11 15.15
CA GLU A 446 -11.77 1.41 14.49
C GLU A 446 -12.34 1.30 13.07
N PHE A 447 -13.54 1.86 12.90
CA PHE A 447 -14.28 1.86 11.64
C PHE A 447 -14.13 3.16 10.86
N ARG A 448 -13.53 4.21 11.44
CA ARG A 448 -13.42 5.53 10.80
C ARG A 448 -12.30 5.51 9.77
N VAL A 449 -12.56 6.16 8.64
CA VAL A 449 -11.55 6.39 7.61
C VAL A 449 -10.90 7.76 7.82
N GLU A 450 -9.58 7.79 7.74
CA GLU A 450 -8.80 9.03 7.60
C GLU A 450 -8.08 9.05 6.26
N TYR A 451 -7.90 10.26 5.74
CA TYR A 451 -7.01 10.55 4.64
C TYR A 451 -5.87 11.43 5.13
N LEU A 452 -4.63 11.03 4.87
CA LEU A 452 -3.49 11.94 4.96
C LEU A 452 -3.27 12.60 3.60
N ASN A 453 -3.57 13.89 3.53
CA ASN A 453 -3.45 14.68 2.31
C ASN A 453 -2.05 15.33 2.23
N PRO A 454 -1.29 15.08 1.15
CA PRO A 454 -0.06 15.82 0.86
C PRO A 454 -0.31 17.31 0.58
N PRO A 455 0.70 18.19 0.73
CA PRO A 455 0.57 19.63 0.49
C PRO A 455 -0.03 19.98 -0.87
N PHE A 456 0.33 19.21 -1.90
CA PHE A 456 -0.12 19.43 -3.27
C PHE A 456 -1.64 19.30 -3.47
N MET A 457 -2.37 18.70 -2.52
CA MET A 457 -3.82 18.53 -2.61
C MET A 457 -4.61 19.84 -2.51
N THR A 458 -3.95 20.93 -2.11
CA THR A 458 -4.59 22.22 -1.81
C THR A 458 -4.14 23.35 -2.73
N VAL A 459 -3.41 23.00 -3.79
CA VAL A 459 -2.92 23.94 -4.82
C VAL A 459 -3.33 23.43 -6.21
N PRO A 460 -3.28 24.25 -7.26
CA PRO A 460 -3.45 23.77 -8.64
C PRO A 460 -2.43 22.68 -8.97
N ARG A 461 -2.88 21.59 -9.61
CA ARG A 461 -2.09 20.40 -9.91
C ARG A 461 -1.88 20.24 -11.42
N PRO A 462 -0.80 19.59 -11.87
CA PRO A 462 -0.65 19.21 -13.26
C PRO A 462 -1.85 18.42 -13.76
N GLY A 463 -2.47 18.90 -14.83
CA GLY A 463 -3.50 18.19 -15.59
C GLY A 463 -2.84 17.25 -16.59
N VAL A 464 -3.33 16.02 -16.71
CA VAL A 464 -2.77 15.03 -17.63
C VAL A 464 -3.90 14.41 -18.45
N SER A 465 -3.71 14.29 -19.76
CA SER A 465 -4.70 13.71 -20.66
C SER A 465 -4.03 12.95 -21.81
N ASN A 466 -4.81 12.10 -22.50
CA ASN A 466 -4.33 11.22 -23.58
C ASN A 466 -3.30 10.17 -23.15
N ILE A 467 -3.27 9.77 -21.87
CA ILE A 467 -2.57 8.55 -21.47
C ILE A 467 -3.31 7.35 -22.11
N PRO A 468 -2.61 6.46 -22.84
CA PRO A 468 -3.23 5.24 -23.34
C PRO A 468 -3.78 4.40 -22.19
N THR A 469 -5.02 3.93 -22.31
CA THR A 469 -5.64 3.03 -21.32
C THR A 469 -4.92 1.68 -21.25
N GLN A 470 -4.16 1.33 -22.29
CA GLN A 470 -3.33 0.14 -22.36
C GLN A 470 -2.08 0.43 -23.21
N PHE A 471 -0.92 -0.08 -22.80
CA PHE A 471 0.32 0.00 -23.57
C PHE A 471 1.24 -1.21 -23.31
N GLY A 472 2.07 -1.52 -24.30
CA GLY A 472 3.10 -2.55 -24.22
C GLY A 472 4.39 -2.07 -23.55
N PHE A 473 5.40 -2.95 -23.51
CA PHE A 473 6.72 -2.64 -22.96
C PHE A 473 7.64 -2.02 -24.01
N ASN A 474 8.53 -1.12 -23.57
CA ASN A 474 9.45 -0.38 -24.43
C ASN A 474 8.74 0.38 -25.57
N GLU A 475 7.52 0.88 -25.30
CA GLU A 475 6.73 1.67 -26.23
C GLU A 475 6.86 3.15 -25.91
N LYS A 476 6.84 3.97 -26.96
CA LYS A 476 6.80 5.43 -26.84
C LYS A 476 5.41 5.95 -27.12
N PHE A 477 4.94 6.87 -26.30
CA PHE A 477 3.68 7.56 -26.50
C PHE A 477 3.75 9.00 -25.99
N ILE A 478 2.86 9.85 -26.51
CA ILE A 478 2.80 11.27 -26.17
C ILE A 478 1.57 11.50 -25.29
N VAL A 479 1.79 12.21 -24.19
CA VAL A 479 0.75 12.59 -23.23
C VAL A 479 0.68 14.12 -23.18
N ASN A 480 -0.54 14.65 -23.13
CA ASN A 480 -0.74 16.09 -22.97
C ASN A 480 -0.64 16.46 -21.50
N VAL A 481 0.05 17.57 -21.21
CA VAL A 481 0.18 18.11 -19.86
C VAL A 481 -0.28 19.56 -19.82
N ASP A 482 -1.00 19.89 -18.75
CA ASP A 482 -1.32 21.25 -18.37
C ASP A 482 -0.59 21.55 -17.06
N ILE A 483 0.44 22.41 -17.12
CA ILE A 483 1.32 22.68 -15.99
C ILE A 483 0.91 24.02 -15.35
N PRO A 484 0.49 24.03 -14.08
CA PRO A 484 0.23 25.27 -13.37
C PRO A 484 1.42 26.24 -13.38
N GLU A 485 1.13 27.55 -13.47
CA GLU A 485 2.17 28.58 -13.47
C GLU A 485 3.06 28.53 -12.22
N GLY A 486 4.37 28.64 -12.44
CA GLY A 486 5.35 28.76 -11.36
C GLY A 486 5.75 27.46 -10.68
N LEU A 487 5.44 26.30 -11.29
CA LEU A 487 6.09 25.02 -10.96
C LEU A 487 7.44 24.93 -11.69
N ASN A 488 8.46 24.42 -11.01
CA ASN A 488 9.75 24.13 -11.62
C ASN A 488 9.69 22.86 -12.47
N THR A 489 9.81 22.99 -13.79
CA THR A 489 9.77 21.88 -14.75
C THR A 489 11.11 21.22 -15.01
N SER A 490 12.15 21.50 -14.20
CA SER A 490 13.47 20.89 -14.37
C SER A 490 13.52 19.41 -13.96
N ASP A 491 12.61 18.99 -13.09
CA ASP A 491 12.47 17.61 -12.63
C ASP A 491 11.01 17.17 -12.83
N VAL A 492 10.77 16.41 -13.89
CA VAL A 492 9.47 15.81 -14.18
C VAL A 492 9.58 14.32 -13.95
N LYS A 493 8.76 13.80 -13.05
CA LYS A 493 8.71 12.37 -12.73
C LYS A 493 7.40 11.78 -13.23
N VAL A 494 7.50 10.71 -14.00
CA VAL A 494 6.34 9.92 -14.42
C VAL A 494 6.40 8.56 -13.73
N ALA A 495 5.58 8.38 -12.70
CA ALA A 495 5.54 7.16 -11.90
C ALA A 495 4.46 6.21 -12.42
N LEU A 496 4.86 4.97 -12.72
CA LEU A 496 3.98 3.84 -12.99
C LEU A 496 3.90 2.97 -11.72
N MET A 497 2.69 2.85 -11.16
CA MET A 497 2.51 2.30 -9.82
C MET A 497 1.51 1.15 -9.77
N ASP A 498 1.91 0.05 -9.13
CA ASP A 498 0.99 -0.89 -8.48
C ASP A 498 0.88 -0.46 -7.03
N LEU A 499 -0.35 -0.17 -6.58
CA LEU A 499 -0.63 0.36 -5.24
C LEU A 499 -0.58 -0.75 -4.17
N GLY A 500 -0.60 -2.01 -4.59
CA GLY A 500 -0.47 -3.18 -3.74
C GLY A 500 -1.70 -3.53 -2.90
N PHE A 501 -1.59 -4.66 -2.21
CA PHE A 501 -2.56 -5.19 -1.26
C PHE A 501 -2.05 -4.94 0.16
N SER A 502 -2.74 -4.10 0.94
CA SER A 502 -2.37 -3.74 2.31
C SER A 502 -2.98 -4.74 3.29
N SER A 503 -2.13 -5.39 4.08
CA SER A 503 -2.52 -6.28 5.18
C SER A 503 -1.34 -6.48 6.14
N HIS A 504 -1.59 -6.50 7.45
CA HIS A 504 -0.60 -6.87 8.48
C HIS A 504 0.77 -6.20 8.31
N ALA A 505 0.76 -4.87 8.21
CA ALA A 505 1.94 -4.03 8.06
C ALA A 505 2.73 -4.27 6.74
N PHE A 506 2.12 -4.87 5.71
CA PHE A 506 2.78 -5.15 4.44
C PHE A 506 1.89 -4.81 3.23
N HIS A 507 2.53 -4.31 2.17
CA HIS A 507 1.88 -3.94 0.92
C HIS A 507 2.34 -4.88 -0.19
N SER A 508 1.72 -6.06 -0.26
CA SER A 508 1.98 -7.09 -1.26
C SER A 508 1.83 -6.55 -2.68
N SER A 509 2.76 -6.91 -3.57
CA SER A 509 2.83 -6.43 -4.97
C SER A 509 3.04 -4.93 -5.19
N SER A 510 3.10 -4.10 -4.15
CA SER A 510 3.36 -2.67 -4.33
C SER A 510 4.65 -2.43 -5.11
N ARG A 511 4.58 -1.54 -6.11
CA ARG A 511 5.71 -1.29 -7.01
C ARG A 511 5.63 0.12 -7.57
N LEU A 512 6.75 0.83 -7.57
CA LEU A 512 6.93 2.08 -8.30
C LEU A 512 8.06 1.92 -9.32
N VAL A 513 7.75 2.15 -10.58
CA VAL A 513 8.73 2.26 -11.67
C VAL A 513 8.61 3.66 -12.27
N PHE A 514 9.70 4.42 -12.27
CA PHE A 514 9.76 5.65 -13.05
C PHE A 514 9.92 5.31 -14.54
N MET A 515 9.11 5.94 -15.38
CA MET A 515 9.24 5.87 -16.83
C MET A 515 10.15 6.99 -17.33
N ASP A 516 10.90 6.73 -18.41
CA ASP A 516 11.67 7.78 -19.07
C ASP A 516 10.69 8.77 -19.74
N ALA A 517 10.90 10.06 -19.52
CA ALA A 517 9.97 11.09 -19.95
C ALA A 517 10.70 12.37 -20.36
N GLN A 518 10.31 12.91 -21.51
CA GLN A 518 10.84 14.18 -22.02
C GLN A 518 9.72 15.19 -22.18
N LEU A 519 9.81 16.30 -21.43
CA LEU A 519 8.93 17.44 -21.60
C LEU A 519 9.28 18.20 -22.89
N SER A 520 8.25 18.49 -23.68
CA SER A 520 8.34 19.33 -24.87
C SER A 520 8.81 20.75 -24.54
N ASN A 521 9.42 21.42 -25.51
CA ASN A 521 9.95 22.78 -25.33
C ASN A 521 8.85 23.81 -25.02
N ASP A 522 7.63 23.61 -25.52
CA ASP A 522 6.47 24.45 -25.23
C ASP A 522 5.73 24.04 -23.95
N GLN A 523 6.21 22.98 -23.28
CA GLN A 523 5.70 22.45 -22.01
C GLN A 523 4.25 21.96 -22.07
N THR A 524 3.76 21.58 -23.25
CA THR A 524 2.37 21.12 -23.44
C THR A 524 2.21 19.61 -23.55
N SER A 525 3.32 18.89 -23.73
CA SER A 525 3.33 17.42 -23.85
C SER A 525 4.56 16.74 -23.26
N LEU A 526 4.41 15.49 -22.84
CA LEU A 526 5.48 14.56 -22.46
C LEU A 526 5.57 13.43 -23.49
N GLU A 527 6.76 13.19 -24.05
CA GLU A 527 7.08 11.91 -24.69
C GLU A 527 7.53 10.95 -23.60
N ILE A 528 6.82 9.83 -23.41
CA ILE A 528 7.08 8.84 -22.37
C ILE A 528 7.49 7.52 -23.03
N THR A 529 8.49 6.86 -22.46
CA THR A 529 8.86 5.48 -22.79
C THR A 529 8.45 4.54 -21.65
N SER A 530 7.58 3.56 -21.94
CA SER A 530 7.14 2.56 -20.96
C SER A 530 8.29 1.67 -20.48
N PRO A 531 8.14 0.94 -19.35
CA PRO A 531 9.19 0.06 -18.84
C PRO A 531 9.71 -0.90 -19.91
N PRO A 532 10.99 -1.27 -19.87
CA PRO A 532 11.61 -2.03 -20.96
C PRO A 532 11.03 -3.43 -21.12
N ASN A 533 10.58 -4.07 -20.04
CA ASN A 533 10.04 -5.44 -20.05
C ASN A 533 9.13 -5.74 -18.86
N ASN A 534 8.47 -6.90 -18.93
CA ASN A 534 7.57 -7.46 -17.92
C ASN A 534 8.24 -7.90 -16.61
N ARG A 535 9.58 -7.95 -16.54
CA ARG A 535 10.33 -8.22 -15.30
C ARG A 535 10.58 -6.94 -14.50
N VAL A 536 10.78 -5.80 -15.19
CA VAL A 536 10.87 -4.47 -14.57
C VAL A 536 9.52 -3.99 -14.05
N PHE A 537 8.41 -4.28 -14.74
CA PHE A 537 7.06 -4.08 -14.21
C PHE A 537 6.18 -5.27 -14.58
N PRO A 538 5.74 -6.10 -13.63
CA PRO A 538 4.83 -7.22 -13.90
C PRO A 538 3.56 -6.75 -14.66
N PRO A 539 3.12 -7.47 -15.70
CA PRO A 539 2.01 -7.03 -16.55
C PRO A 539 0.70 -7.02 -15.76
N GLY A 540 -0.17 -6.06 -16.08
CA GLY A 540 -1.52 -5.91 -15.51
C GLY A 540 -1.83 -4.47 -15.09
N PRO A 541 -2.84 -4.24 -14.23
CA PRO A 541 -3.27 -2.89 -13.86
C PRO A 541 -2.19 -2.11 -13.11
N ALA A 542 -2.18 -0.80 -13.37
CA ALA A 542 -1.32 0.18 -12.74
C ALA A 542 -1.98 1.56 -12.75
N TYR A 543 -1.35 2.52 -12.07
CA TYR A 543 -1.67 3.94 -12.14
C TYR A 543 -0.46 4.74 -12.63
N VAL A 544 -0.70 5.67 -13.54
CA VAL A 544 0.30 6.65 -13.99
C VAL A 544 0.05 7.98 -13.30
N PHE A 545 1.08 8.49 -12.62
CA PHE A 545 1.10 9.81 -12.00
C PHE A 545 2.20 10.67 -12.63
N VAL A 546 1.94 11.96 -12.81
CA VAL A 546 2.95 12.94 -13.22
C VAL A 546 3.21 13.88 -12.05
N THR A 547 4.46 13.99 -11.63
CA THR A 547 4.89 14.89 -10.56
C THR A 547 5.83 15.95 -11.14
N ILE A 548 5.54 17.21 -10.87
CA ILE A 548 6.36 18.37 -11.23
C ILE A 548 6.47 19.26 -10.00
N ASP A 549 7.70 19.57 -9.57
CA ASP A 549 7.95 20.42 -8.39
C ASP A 549 7.22 19.93 -7.11
N ASP A 550 7.25 18.60 -6.89
CA ASP A 550 6.52 17.87 -5.83
C ASP A 550 4.98 18.03 -5.86
N VAL A 551 4.41 18.61 -6.92
CA VAL A 551 2.97 18.65 -7.17
C VAL A 551 2.57 17.52 -8.10
N THR A 552 1.79 16.56 -7.59
CA THR A 552 1.41 15.35 -8.31
C THR A 552 0.03 15.49 -8.96
N SER A 553 -0.14 15.03 -10.20
CA SER A 553 -1.44 14.92 -10.89
C SER A 553 -2.39 13.91 -10.22
N THR A 554 -3.65 13.85 -10.63
CA THR A 554 -4.46 12.65 -10.38
C THR A 554 -3.88 11.47 -11.14
N GLY A 555 -3.98 10.27 -10.57
CA GLY A 555 -3.51 9.03 -11.17
C GLY A 555 -4.46 8.55 -12.25
N THR A 556 -3.92 8.14 -13.40
CA THR A 556 -4.70 7.53 -14.49
C THR A 556 -4.53 6.01 -14.44
N LYS A 557 -5.63 5.27 -14.31
CA LYS A 557 -5.61 3.80 -14.36
C LYS A 557 -5.26 3.34 -15.78
N VAL A 558 -4.33 2.41 -15.88
CA VAL A 558 -3.85 1.83 -17.15
C VAL A 558 -3.69 0.31 -17.02
N MET A 559 -3.67 -0.37 -18.16
CA MET A 559 -3.28 -1.77 -18.29
C MET A 559 -1.90 -1.88 -18.93
N VAL A 560 -0.93 -2.49 -18.25
CA VAL A 560 0.42 -2.70 -18.78
C VAL A 560 0.52 -4.10 -19.39
N GLY A 561 0.98 -4.18 -20.64
CA GLY A 561 1.04 -5.42 -21.40
C GLY A 561 -0.29 -5.76 -22.09
N THR A 562 -0.50 -7.03 -22.43
CA THR A 562 -1.61 -7.47 -23.29
C THR A 562 -2.98 -7.49 -22.60
N GLY A 563 -3.04 -7.46 -21.27
CA GLY A 563 -4.28 -7.69 -20.51
C GLY A 563 -4.78 -9.14 -20.58
N ALA A 564 -3.98 -10.07 -21.10
CA ALA A 564 -4.35 -11.47 -21.19
C ALA A 564 -4.26 -12.16 -19.81
N MET A 565 -5.02 -13.25 -19.65
CA MET A 565 -4.88 -14.11 -18.48
C MET A 565 -3.46 -14.68 -18.39
N PRO A 566 -2.86 -14.72 -17.19
CA PRO A 566 -1.56 -15.32 -17.00
C PRO A 566 -1.62 -16.86 -17.10
N PRO A 567 -0.50 -17.53 -17.40
CA PRO A 567 0.82 -16.94 -17.65
C PRO A 567 0.92 -16.32 -19.04
N VAL A 568 1.52 -15.13 -19.13
CA VAL A 568 1.88 -14.49 -20.39
C VAL A 568 3.37 -14.72 -20.70
N PRO A 569 3.77 -14.83 -21.99
CA PRO A 569 5.19 -14.95 -22.35
C PRO A 569 5.97 -13.71 -21.94
N ASP A 570 7.31 -13.80 -21.94
CA ASP A 570 8.18 -12.64 -21.75
C ASP A 570 7.91 -11.57 -22.82
N GLN A 571 7.91 -10.31 -22.38
CA GLN A 571 7.54 -9.14 -23.20
C GLN A 571 8.58 -8.03 -23.07
N GLY A 572 8.76 -7.27 -24.15
CA GLY A 572 9.69 -6.15 -24.18
C GLY A 572 11.14 -6.56 -24.48
N ILE A 573 12.10 -5.80 -23.97
CA ILE A 573 13.54 -5.98 -24.18
C ILE A 573 14.25 -6.28 -22.84
N PRO A 574 15.16 -7.28 -22.78
CA PRO A 574 15.95 -7.51 -21.58
C PRO A 574 16.76 -6.28 -21.15
N LEU A 575 17.03 -6.15 -19.85
CA LEU A 575 18.02 -5.19 -19.37
C LEU A 575 19.42 -5.59 -19.87
N ALA A 576 20.27 -4.59 -20.10
CA ALA A 576 21.61 -4.76 -20.67
C ALA A 576 22.61 -5.39 -19.71
#